data_AF-A0A1X3H1X1-F1
#
_entry.id   AF-A0A1X3H1X1-F1
#
_cell.length_a   1.000
_cell.length_b   1.000
_cell.length_c   1.000
_cell.angle_alpha   90.00
_cell.angle_beta   90.00
_cell.angle_gamma   90.00
#
_symmetry.space_group_name_H-M   'P 1'
#
loop_
_entity.id
_entity.type
_entity.pdbx_description
1 polymer ?
#
loop_
_entity_poly.entity_id
_entity_poly.type
_entity_poly.pdbx_seq_one_letter_code
_entity_poly.pdbx_strand_id
1 'polypeptide(L)'
;MTRFRLVDWIRRRALLVALMLGTLILGTLSQGAVAAGPDCRAIESTSGRLACYDAAFPPKEKKPAAAEGDGSRAAYKDPFVAEEARTAAKLKNICRGC
;
A
#
# COMPACT_ATOMS: atom_id res chain seq x y z
N MET A 1 -18.17 -53.38 3.05
CA MET A 1 -18.13 -51.91 3.22
C MET A 1 -16.74 -51.24 3.11
N THR A 2 -15.62 -51.97 3.13
CA THR A 2 -14.26 -51.37 3.14
C THR A 2 -13.75 -50.91 1.77
N ARG A 3 -14.14 -51.62 0.69
CA ARG A 3 -13.71 -51.29 -0.69
C ARG A 3 -14.26 -49.95 -1.21
N PHE A 4 -15.50 -49.61 -0.87
CA PHE A 4 -16.09 -48.31 -1.23
C PHE A 4 -15.34 -47.15 -0.57
N ARG A 5 -14.99 -47.29 0.72
CA ARG A 5 -14.21 -46.28 1.45
C ARG A 5 -12.81 -46.07 0.87
N LEU A 6 -12.19 -47.12 0.34
CA LEU A 6 -10.87 -47.03 -0.30
C LEU A 6 -10.94 -46.29 -1.64
N VAL A 7 -11.94 -46.60 -2.47
CA VAL A 7 -12.16 -45.93 -3.76
C VAL A 7 -12.53 -44.46 -3.54
N ASP A 8 -13.37 -44.17 -2.54
CA ASP A 8 -13.69 -42.80 -2.15
C ASP A 8 -12.48 -42.01 -1.66
N TRP A 9 -11.60 -42.66 -0.90
CA TRP A 9 -10.37 -42.05 -0.40
C TRP A 9 -9.37 -41.74 -1.51
N ILE A 10 -9.20 -42.66 -2.47
CA ILE A 10 -8.37 -42.45 -3.66
C ILE A 10 -8.93 -41.31 -4.51
N ARG A 11 -10.25 -41.29 -4.74
CA ARG A 11 -10.93 -40.26 -5.53
C ARG A 11 -10.81 -38.87 -4.88
N ARG A 12 -10.95 -38.78 -3.56
CA ARG A 12 -10.76 -37.51 -2.82
C ARG A 12 -9.32 -37.01 -2.88
N ARG A 13 -8.33 -37.90 -2.75
CA ARG A 13 -6.92 -37.52 -2.89
C ARG A 13 -6.58 -37.04 -4.29
N ALA A 14 -7.08 -37.72 -5.32
CA ALA A 14 -6.89 -37.29 -6.71
C ALA A 14 -7.53 -35.92 -6.98
N LEU A 15 -8.73 -35.68 -6.46
CA LEU A 15 -9.41 -34.38 -6.56
C LEU A 15 -8.62 -33.26 -5.86
N LEU A 16 -8.09 -33.51 -4.66
CA LEU A 16 -7.27 -32.55 -3.93
C LEU A 16 -5.98 -32.20 -4.70
N VAL A 17 -5.30 -33.20 -5.26
CA VAL A 17 -4.09 -32.99 -6.08
C VAL A 17 -4.44 -32.18 -7.33
N ALA A 18 -5.54 -32.50 -8.02
CA ALA A 18 -5.97 -31.76 -9.20
C ALA A 18 -6.31 -30.28 -8.88
N LEU A 19 -6.96 -30.01 -7.75
CA LEU A 19 -7.23 -28.64 -7.30
C LEU A 19 -5.95 -27.86 -6.99
N MET A 20 -4.96 -28.49 -6.34
CA MET A 20 -3.68 -27.86 -6.02
C MET A 20 -2.83 -27.57 -7.28
N LEU A 21 -2.86 -28.47 -8.28
CA LEU A 21 -2.22 -28.18 -9.58
C LEU A 21 -2.97 -27.07 -10.33
N GLY A 22 -4.30 -27.06 -10.28
CA GLY A 22 -5.12 -26.02 -10.92
C GLY A 22 -4.83 -24.63 -10.37
N THR A 23 -4.71 -24.48 -9.05
CA THR A 23 -4.36 -23.18 -8.43
C THR A 23 -2.93 -22.73 -8.74
N LEU A 24 -1.98 -23.66 -8.87
CA LEU A 24 -0.60 -23.34 -9.29
C LEU A 24 -0.55 -22.77 -10.71
N ILE A 25 -1.34 -23.32 -11.64
CA ILE A 25 -1.43 -22.83 -13.03
C ILE A 25 -2.08 -21.45 -13.09
N LEU A 26 -3.08 -21.16 -12.25
CA LEU A 26 -3.69 -19.82 -12.18
C LEU A 26 -2.78 -18.78 -11.50
N GLY A 27 -1.92 -19.21 -10.58
CA GLY A 27 -1.03 -18.33 -9.81
C GLY A 27 0.12 -17.72 -10.62
N THR A 28 0.42 -18.21 -11.82
CA THR A 28 1.47 -17.64 -12.69
C THR A 28 0.95 -16.55 -13.64
N LEU A 29 -0.37 -16.38 -13.72
CA LEU A 29 -1.04 -15.35 -14.53
C LEU A 29 -1.27 -14.04 -13.77
N SER A 30 -0.96 -13.98 -12.46
CA SER A 30 -0.91 -12.73 -11.72
C SER A 30 0.35 -11.95 -12.11
N GLN A 31 0.34 -11.42 -13.33
CA GLN A 31 1.17 -10.29 -13.69
C GLN A 31 0.81 -9.18 -12.69
N GLY A 32 1.69 -8.97 -11.70
CA GLY A 32 1.57 -7.83 -10.80
C GLY A 32 1.38 -6.59 -11.67
N ALA A 33 0.44 -5.73 -11.30
CA ALA A 33 0.11 -4.53 -12.05
C ALA A 33 1.40 -3.73 -12.27
N VAL A 34 2.02 -3.90 -13.45
CA VAL A 34 3.05 -3.02 -13.95
C VAL A 34 2.30 -1.74 -14.27
N ALA A 35 2.24 -0.83 -13.30
CA ALA A 35 1.88 0.53 -13.58
C ALA A 35 2.83 0.97 -14.71
N ALA A 36 2.27 1.16 -15.90
CA ALA A 36 2.99 1.60 -17.10
C ALA A 36 3.43 3.07 -16.95
N GLY A 37 4.11 3.37 -15.86
CA GLY A 37 4.91 4.57 -15.70
C GLY A 37 6.25 4.36 -16.39
N PRO A 38 6.94 5.44 -16.75
CA PRO A 38 8.29 5.36 -17.29
C PRO A 38 9.19 4.51 -16.37
N ASP A 39 10.14 3.77 -16.97
CA ASP A 39 11.11 2.91 -16.26
C ASP A 39 12.14 3.74 -15.46
N CYS A 40 11.68 4.75 -14.71
CA CYS A 40 12.50 5.61 -13.86
C CYS A 40 13.33 4.81 -12.85
N ARG A 41 12.87 3.60 -12.48
CA ARG A 41 13.60 2.67 -11.61
C ARG A 41 14.91 2.18 -12.23
N ALA A 42 15.00 2.08 -13.56
CA ALA A 42 16.20 1.65 -14.27
C ALA A 42 17.31 2.72 -14.29
N ILE A 43 17.00 3.97 -13.88
CA ILE A 43 17.99 5.05 -13.80
C ILE A 43 18.86 4.84 -12.55
N GLU A 44 20.17 4.67 -12.75
CA GLU A 44 21.16 4.47 -11.69
C GLU A 44 21.36 5.74 -10.83
N SER A 45 21.34 6.92 -11.47
CA SER A 45 21.51 8.19 -10.77
C SER A 45 20.27 8.53 -9.93
N THR A 46 20.49 8.89 -8.66
CA THR A 46 19.42 9.22 -7.72
C THR A 46 18.65 10.46 -8.17
N SER A 47 19.37 11.48 -8.66
CA SER A 47 18.79 12.72 -9.19
C SER A 47 18.01 12.49 -10.48
N GLY A 48 18.52 11.67 -11.41
CA GLY A 48 17.83 11.35 -12.66
C GLY A 48 16.58 10.51 -12.43
N ARG A 49 16.61 9.58 -11.47
CA ARG A 49 15.43 8.82 -11.05
C ARG A 49 14.34 9.72 -10.49
N LEU A 50 14.71 10.66 -9.62
CA LEU A 50 13.75 11.60 -9.02
C LEU A 50 13.12 12.50 -10.09
N ALA A 51 13.94 13.10 -10.96
CA ALA A 51 13.46 13.94 -12.05
C ALA A 51 12.52 13.21 -13.01
N CYS A 52 12.79 11.93 -13.29
CA CYS A 52 11.93 11.09 -14.11
C CYS A 52 10.55 10.86 -13.46
N TYR A 53 10.49 10.64 -12.14
CA TYR A 53 9.23 10.52 -11.43
C TYR A 53 8.44 11.84 -11.42
N ASP A 54 9.12 12.97 -11.18
CA ASP A 54 8.49 14.29 -11.19
C ASP A 54 7.91 14.64 -12.58
N ALA A 55 8.61 14.27 -13.65
CA ALA A 55 8.15 14.46 -15.03
C ALA A 55 7.00 13.51 -15.42
N ALA A 56 6.99 12.28 -14.88
CA ALA A 56 5.95 11.28 -15.14
C ALA A 56 4.62 11.63 -14.48
N PHE A 57 4.69 12.24 -13.29
CA PHE A 57 3.53 12.65 -12.52
C PHE A 57 3.58 14.16 -12.29
N PRO A 58 3.45 14.97 -13.37
CA PRO A 58 3.50 16.41 -13.22
C PRO A 58 2.36 16.83 -12.28
N PRO A 59 2.62 17.74 -11.33
CA PRO A 59 1.58 18.26 -10.47
C PRO A 59 0.51 18.87 -11.37
N LYS A 60 -0.64 18.22 -11.46
CA LYS A 60 -1.77 18.79 -12.19
C LYS A 60 -2.14 20.06 -11.46
N GLU A 61 -1.99 21.21 -12.12
CA GLU A 61 -2.22 22.57 -11.61
C GLU A 61 -3.67 22.85 -11.16
N LYS A 62 -4.44 21.80 -10.83
CA LYS A 62 -5.78 21.86 -10.26
C LYS A 62 -5.81 21.23 -8.88
N LYS A 63 -4.80 21.48 -8.05
CA LYS A 63 -5.08 21.61 -6.64
C LYS A 63 -5.33 23.09 -6.43
N PRO A 64 -6.59 23.57 -6.26
CA PRO A 64 -6.73 24.87 -5.62
C PRO A 64 -5.91 24.74 -4.34
N ALA A 65 -4.95 25.65 -4.16
CA ALA A 65 -4.24 25.78 -2.89
C ALA A 65 -5.33 25.60 -1.84
N ALA A 66 -5.24 24.53 -1.04
CA ALA A 66 -6.28 24.23 -0.08
C ALA A 66 -6.39 25.51 0.73
N ALA A 67 -7.44 26.28 0.46
CA ALA A 67 -7.67 27.51 1.16
C ALA A 67 -7.82 27.03 2.59
N GLU A 68 -6.93 27.50 3.45
CA GLU A 68 -7.04 27.34 4.90
C GLU A 68 -8.38 28.00 5.27
N GLY A 69 -9.51 27.29 5.10
CA GLY A 69 -10.84 27.89 5.11
C GLY A 69 -11.84 27.42 4.04
N ASP A 70 -11.64 26.30 3.35
CA ASP A 70 -12.75 25.68 2.60
C ASP A 70 -13.80 25.12 3.58
N GLY A 71 -14.88 25.88 3.80
CA GLY A 71 -15.99 25.56 4.70
C GLY A 71 -16.80 24.31 4.29
N SER A 72 -16.48 23.67 3.16
CA SER A 72 -17.01 22.36 2.78
C SER A 72 -16.41 21.21 3.58
N ARG A 73 -15.18 21.38 4.10
CA ARG A 73 -14.51 20.38 4.94
C ARG A 73 -14.71 20.71 6.41
N ALA A 74 -15.25 19.76 7.19
CA ALA A 74 -15.32 19.91 8.64
C ALA A 74 -13.94 20.29 9.18
N ALA A 75 -13.90 21.28 10.08
CA ALA A 75 -12.66 21.77 10.68
C ALA A 75 -11.84 20.58 11.17
N TYR A 76 -10.60 20.46 10.67
CA TYR A 76 -9.71 19.36 11.03
C TYR A 76 -9.49 19.39 12.55
N LYS A 77 -10.06 18.41 13.25
CA LYS A 77 -9.80 18.17 14.66
C LYS A 77 -8.65 17.21 14.73
N ASP A 78 -7.46 17.74 14.97
CA ASP A 78 -6.29 16.90 15.20
C ASP A 78 -6.52 16.05 16.47
N PRO A 79 -6.54 14.71 16.36
CA PRO A 79 -6.70 13.83 17.52
C PRO A 79 -5.47 13.86 18.44
N PHE A 80 -4.34 14.42 18.01
CA PHE A 80 -3.09 14.45 18.77
C PHE A 80 -2.87 15.70 19.60
N VAL A 81 -3.74 16.71 19.56
CA VAL A 81 -3.61 17.95 20.35
C VAL A 81 -3.38 17.70 21.84
N ALA A 82 -4.04 16.70 22.41
CA ALA A 82 -3.87 16.35 23.83
C ALA A 82 -2.48 15.74 24.11
N GLU A 83 -1.98 14.92 23.20
CA GLU A 83 -0.66 14.29 23.31
C GLU A 83 0.47 15.29 23.02
N GLU A 84 0.26 16.21 22.07
CA GLU A 84 1.15 17.34 21.84
C GLU A 84 1.21 18.26 23.06
N ALA A 85 0.08 18.57 23.70
CA ALA A 85 0.07 19.37 24.93
C ALA A 85 0.84 18.70 26.08
N ARG A 86 0.70 17.37 26.24
CA ARG A 86 1.47 16.58 27.22
C ARG A 86 2.96 16.58 26.89
N THR A 87 3.30 16.43 25.63
CA THR A 87 4.69 16.41 25.14
C THR A 87 5.33 17.78 25.28
N ALA A 88 4.63 18.85 24.92
CA ALA A 88 5.09 20.24 25.08
C ALA A 88 5.28 20.59 26.57
N ALA A 89 4.37 20.17 27.45
CA ALA A 89 4.55 20.32 28.90
C ALA A 89 5.77 19.55 29.41
N LYS A 90 6.00 18.35 28.87
CA LYS A 90 7.17 17.53 29.20
C LYS A 90 8.47 18.11 28.62
N LEU A 91 8.44 18.76 27.47
CA LEU A 91 9.60 19.39 26.86
C LEU A 91 9.94 20.73 27.52
N LYS A 92 8.95 21.49 28.00
CA LYS A 92 9.17 22.78 28.68
C LYS A 92 10.02 22.67 29.96
N ASN A 93 10.02 21.50 30.62
CA ASN A 93 10.90 21.26 31.76
C ASN A 93 12.31 20.77 31.36
N ILE A 94 12.50 20.36 30.10
CA ILE A 94 13.78 19.87 29.56
C ILE A 94 14.51 20.99 28.80
N CYS A 95 13.79 21.75 27.97
CA CYS A 95 14.35 22.79 27.12
C CYS A 95 14.09 24.18 27.72
N ARG A 96 15.07 24.73 28.43
CA ARG A 96 15.08 26.11 28.91
C ARG A 96 15.44 27.06 27.75
N GLY A 97 14.50 27.30 26.83
CA GLY A 97 14.66 28.27 25.74
C GLY A 97 14.25 27.81 24.34
N CYS A 98 13.52 26.69 24.23
CA CYS A 98 12.81 26.33 23.00
C CYS A 98 11.50 27.10 22.86
#